data_AF-A0A379WBH8-F1
#
_entry.id   AF-A0A379WBH8-F1
#
_cell.length_a   1.000
_cell.length_b   1.000
_cell.length_c   1.000
_cell.angle_alpha   90.00
_cell.angle_beta   90.00
_cell.angle_gamma   90.00
#
_symmetry.space_group_name_H-M   'P 1'
#
loop_
_entity.id
_entity.type
_entity.pdbx_description
1 polymer ?
#
loop_
_entity_poly.entity_id
_entity_poly.type
_entity_poly.pdbx_seq_one_letter_code
_entity_poly.pdbx_strand_id
1 'polypeptide(L)' 'MTQQPQAKYRHDYRAPDYQITDIDLTFDLDAEKTVVTAISQAVRHGAPDAPLRLDGEDLTLVSIHVNDAPWTSI' A
#
# COMPACT_ATOMS: atom_id res chain seq x y z
N MET A 1 -10.91 -1.90 -20.60
CA MET A 1 -12.18 -2.12 -19.89
C MET A 1 -12.09 -1.34 -18.60
N THR A 2 -12.88 -0.27 -18.41
CA THR A 2 -12.92 0.42 -17.12
C THR A 2 -13.83 -0.39 -16.21
N GLN A 3 -13.25 -1.00 -15.17
CA GLN A 3 -14.02 -1.78 -14.21
C GLN A 3 -14.83 -0.79 -13.36
N GLN A 4 -16.15 -0.86 -13.45
CA GLN A 4 -17.03 -0.01 -12.69
C GLN A 4 -16.91 -0.37 -11.20
N PRO A 5 -16.75 0.62 -10.29
CA PRO A 5 -16.56 0.34 -8.87
C PRO A 5 -17.75 -0.46 -8.35
N GLN A 6 -17.44 -1.58 -7.69
CA GLN A 6 -18.46 -2.47 -7.13
C GLN A 6 -18.94 -1.94 -5.78
N ALA A 7 -20.24 -2.09 -5.51
CA ALA A 7 -20.81 -1.73 -4.22
C ALA A 7 -20.13 -2.54 -3.10
N LYS A 8 -19.61 -1.85 -2.08
CA LYS A 8 -19.11 -2.46 -0.84
C LYS A 8 -20.25 -2.53 0.17
N TYR A 9 -20.48 -3.70 0.77
CA TYR A 9 -21.55 -3.88 1.75
C TYR A 9 -21.01 -3.86 3.19
N ARG A 10 -21.76 -3.25 4.10
CA ARG A 10 -21.39 -3.19 5.52
C ARG A 10 -21.23 -4.57 6.16
N HIS A 11 -21.99 -5.57 5.73
CA HIS A 11 -21.93 -6.93 6.28
C HIS A 11 -20.68 -7.70 5.85
N ASP A 12 -19.98 -7.23 4.81
CA ASP A 12 -18.71 -7.82 4.35
C ASP A 12 -17.50 -7.26 5.09
N TYR A 13 -17.70 -6.36 6.07
CA TYR A 13 -16.61 -5.81 6.87
C TYR A 13 -15.82 -6.91 7.56
N ARG A 14 -14.51 -6.88 7.40
CA ARG A 14 -13.54 -7.74 8.07
C ARG A 14 -12.42 -6.88 8.62
N ALA A 15 -11.84 -7.29 9.74
CA ALA A 15 -10.59 -6.70 10.22
C ALA A 15 -9.50 -6.88 9.14
N PRO A 16 -8.59 -5.91 8.98
CA PRO A 16 -7.55 -6.00 7.98
C PRO A 16 -6.51 -7.07 8.35
N ASP A 17 -5.93 -7.72 7.35
CA ASP A 17 -4.86 -8.70 7.56
C ASP A 17 -3.55 -8.06 8.07
N TYR A 18 -3.39 -6.75 7.86
CA TYR A 18 -2.21 -5.98 8.27
C TYR A 18 -2.61 -4.64 8.85
N GLN A 19 -1.80 -4.16 9.78
CA GLN A 19 -1.89 -2.82 10.34
C GLN A 19 -0.56 -2.10 10.11
N ILE A 20 -0.62 -0.85 9.64
CA ILE A 20 0.53 0.05 9.67
C ILE A 20 0.49 0.77 11.02
N THR A 21 1.55 0.61 11.82
CA THR A 21 1.63 1.24 13.15
C THR A 21 2.21 2.65 13.05
N ASP A 22 3.19 2.83 12.18
CA ASP A 22 3.94 4.06 12.02
C ASP A 22 4.24 4.27 10.54
N ILE A 23 4.29 5.54 10.12
CA ILE A 23 4.62 5.92 8.75
C ILE A 23 5.49 7.17 8.75
N ASP A 24 6.61 7.10 8.04
CA ASP A 24 7.45 8.24 7.68
C ASP A 24 7.16 8.64 6.24
N LEU A 25 6.86 9.92 6.02
CA LEU A 25 6.56 10.48 4.71
C LEU A 25 7.55 11.59 4.40
N THR A 26 8.24 11.43 3.28
CA THR A 26 9.08 12.47 2.69
C THR A 26 8.48 12.89 1.36
N PHE A 27 8.28 14.20 1.18
CA PHE A 27 7.79 14.81 -0.04
C PHE A 27 8.89 15.68 -0.66
N ASP A 28 9.33 15.31 -1.85
CA ASP A 28 10.11 16.19 -2.71
C ASP A 28 9.13 16.90 -3.65
N LEU A 29 8.80 18.15 -3.29
CA LEU A 29 7.71 18.90 -3.90
C LEU A 29 8.18 19.63 -5.16
N ASP A 30 7.53 19.29 -6.27
CA ASP A 30 7.62 20.01 -7.53
C ASP A 30 6.25 20.05 -8.19
N ALA A 31 5.96 21.16 -8.89
CA ALA A 31 4.65 21.42 -9.48
C ALA A 31 4.32 20.47 -10.66
N GLU A 32 5.34 20.01 -11.39
CA GLU A 32 5.19 19.05 -12.47
C GLU A 32 5.29 17.61 -11.94
N LYS A 33 6.19 17.36 -10.98
CA LYS A 33 6.46 16.02 -10.49
C LYS A 33 6.90 15.98 -9.02
N THR A 34 5.95 15.80 -8.12
CA THR A 34 6.25 15.47 -6.72
C THR A 34 6.70 14.01 -6.59
N VAL A 35 7.81 13.77 -5.88
CA VAL A 35 8.26 12.42 -5.50
C VAL A 35 7.91 12.18 -4.04
N VAL A 36 7.19 11.08 -3.78
CA VAL A 36 6.78 10.67 -2.43
C VAL A 36 7.55 9.42 -2.05
N THR A 37 8.21 9.47 -0.89
CA THR A 37 8.77 8.29 -0.23
C THR A 37 7.98 8.02 1.03
N ALA A 38 7.42 6.81 1.13
CA ALA A 38 6.62 6.36 2.27
C ALA A 38 7.27 5.12 2.90
N ILE A 39 7.73 5.23 4.14
CA ILE A 39 8.33 4.12 4.91
C ILE A 39 7.35 3.74 6.01
N SER A 40 6.73 2.57 5.89
CA SER A 40 5.69 2.11 6.82
C SER A 40 6.18 0.95 7.68
N GLN A 41 5.89 0.99 8.98
CA GLN A 41 6.06 -0.16 9.89
C GLN A 41 4.77 -0.98 9.87
N ALA A 42 4.84 -2.22 9.38
CA ALA A 42 3.68 -3.07 9.18
C ALA A 42 3.69 -4.30 10.10
N VAL A 43 2.54 -4.59 10.71
CA VAL A 43 2.29 -5.77 11.54
C VAL A 43 1.21 -6.60 10.90
N ARG A 44 1.46 -7.91 10.73
CA ARG A 44 0.47 -8.87 10.24
C ARG A 44 -0.39 -9.38 11.39
N HIS A 45 -1.71 -9.34 11.19
CA HIS A 45 -2.72 -9.91 12.09
C HIS A 45 -3.53 -11.04 11.43
N GLY A 46 -3.57 -11.07 10.09
CA GLY A 46 -4.24 -12.08 9.30
C GLY A 46 -3.46 -13.39 9.15
N ALA A 47 -3.87 -14.21 8.19
CA ALA A 47 -3.22 -15.50 7.93
C ALA A 47 -1.75 -15.34 7.50
N PRO A 48 -0.87 -16.31 7.79
CA PRO A 48 0.55 -16.26 7.41
C PRO A 48 0.80 -16.08 5.90
N ASP A 49 -0.13 -16.55 5.07
CA ASP A 49 -0.09 -16.48 3.61
C ASP A 49 -0.91 -15.29 3.03
N ALA A 50 -1.57 -14.49 3.88
CA ALA A 50 -2.32 -13.33 3.42
C ALA A 50 -1.38 -12.30 2.75
N PRO A 51 -1.64 -11.87 1.51
CA PRO A 51 -0.84 -10.83 0.87
C PRO A 51 -1.17 -9.45 1.47
N LEU A 52 -0.18 -8.57 1.56
CA LEU A 52 -0.41 -7.16 1.88
C LEU A 52 -1.04 -6.48 0.65
N ARG A 53 -2.27 -5.99 0.78
CA ARG A 53 -2.97 -5.24 -0.25
C ARG A 53 -2.87 -3.75 0.06
N LEU A 54 -2.26 -2.99 -0.84
CA LEU A 54 -2.12 -1.53 -0.75
C LEU A 54 -2.98 -0.89 -1.83
N ASP A 55 -3.79 0.09 -1.44
CA ASP A 55 -4.57 0.89 -2.37
C ASP A 55 -3.69 2.01 -2.95
N GLY A 56 -3.81 2.24 -4.27
CA GLY A 56 -3.09 3.31 -4.96
C GLY A 56 -3.78 3.67 -6.27
N GLU A 57 -3.94 4.97 -6.54
CA GLU A 57 -4.60 5.52 -7.72
C GLU A 57 -3.70 6.62 -8.33
N ASP A 58 -3.54 6.60 -9.66
CA ASP A 58 -2.72 7.55 -10.43
C ASP A 58 -1.26 7.73 -9.93
N LEU A 59 -0.66 6.63 -9.44
CA LEU A 59 0.72 6.61 -8.98
C LEU A 59 1.67 6.02 -10.04
N THR A 60 2.82 6.66 -10.23
CA THR A 60 3.96 6.05 -10.92
C THR A 60 4.88 5.39 -9.90
N LEU A 61 4.83 4.07 -9.80
CA LEU A 61 5.65 3.31 -8.86
C LEU A 61 7.14 3.36 -9.25
N VAL A 62 8.00 3.79 -8.33
CA VAL A 62 9.46 3.85 -8.54
C VAL A 62 10.16 2.61 -8.01
N SER A 63 9.90 2.22 -6.76
CA SER A 63 10.50 1.03 -6.14
C SER A 63 9.66 0.51 -4.98
N ILE A 64 9.87 -0.76 -4.64
CA ILE A 64 9.36 -1.39 -3.42
C ILE A 64 10.54 -2.03 -2.71
N HIS A 65 10.65 -1.76 -1.42
CA HIS A 65 11.62 -2.41 -0.55
C HIS A 65 10.89 -3.03 0.64
N VAL A 66 11.37 -4.19 1.10
CA VAL A 66 10.91 -4.84 2.33
C VAL A 66 12.14 -5.06 3.19
N ASN A 67 12.19 -4.42 4.36
CA ASN A 67 13.36 -4.43 5.24
C ASN A 67 14.66 -4.06 4.50
N ASP A 68 14.62 -2.92 3.79
CA ASP A 68 15.71 -2.38 2.95
C ASP A 68 16.17 -3.26 1.78
N ALA A 69 15.58 -4.43 1.57
CA ALA A 69 15.84 -5.29 0.42
C ALA A 69 14.88 -4.97 -0.73
N PRO A 70 15.36 -4.78 -1.98
CA PRO A 70 14.50 -4.63 -3.14
C PRO A 70 13.54 -5.80 -3.26
N TRP A 71 12.24 -5.51 -3.36
CA TRP A 71 11.22 -6.54 -3.49
C TRP A 71 10.91 -6.82 -4.96
N THR A 72 11.05 -8.08 -5.37
CA THR A 72 10.61 -8.56 -6.67
C THR A 72 9.42 -9.49 -6.47
N SER A 73 8.35 -9.33 -7.26
CA SER A 73 7.28 -10.33 -7.29
C SER A 73 7.90 -11.67 -7.73
N ILE A 74 7.72 -12.70 -6.90
CA ILE A 74 8.05 -14.08 -7.24
C ILE A 74 6.86 -14.68 -7.99
#